data_AF-A0A6I4UGJ2-F1
#
_entry.id   AF-A0A6I4UGJ2-F1
#
_cell.length_a   1.000
_cell.length_b   1.000
_cell.length_c   1.000
_cell.angle_alpha   90.00
_cell.angle_beta   90.00
_cell.angle_gamma   90.00
#
_symmetry.space_group_name_H-M   'P 1'
#
loop_
_entity.id
_entity.type
_entity.pdbx_description
1 polymer ?
#
loop_
_entity_poly.entity_id
_entity_poly.type
_entity_poly.pdbx_seq_one_letter_code
_entity_poly.pdbx_strand_id
1 'polypeptide(L)'
;MDQLAHQQFVDWSFILARIPTRRLRHFSDNSICADELAWHQNRSIESNLLELIWQCRDRFTFAHRLLRPRTRMPEILGDRSAIVLDGFYLGWSRICTTYRRLLFDAQVDMFANQRDRELRRWRTFIEKECFSRFSSDPEHVRCALETARVMPEPTQRCRITIDELIDDIIQDLEERYAYRTPTYA
;
A
#
# COMPACT_ATOMS: atom_id res chain seq x y z
N MET A 1 31.00 2.41 -20.55
CA MET A 1 29.70 1.93 -20.07
C MET A 1 29.80 1.87 -18.55
N ASP A 2 28.76 2.29 -17.83
CA ASP A 2 28.62 2.22 -16.36
C ASP A 2 29.11 3.39 -15.50
N GLN A 3 28.70 4.62 -15.84
CA GLN A 3 28.64 5.72 -14.84
C GLN A 3 27.23 6.32 -14.67
N LEU A 4 26.27 5.95 -15.52
CA LEU A 4 24.87 6.44 -15.43
C LEU A 4 23.96 5.59 -14.53
N ALA A 5 24.36 4.36 -14.18
CA ALA A 5 23.55 3.48 -13.34
C ALA A 5 23.69 3.77 -11.82
N HIS A 6 24.70 4.52 -11.40
CA HIS A 6 24.93 4.86 -9.99
C HIS A 6 24.15 6.10 -9.51
N GLN A 7 23.47 6.83 -10.39
CA GLN A 7 22.67 8.00 -10.02
C GLN A 7 21.17 7.71 -9.84
N GLN A 8 20.71 6.47 -10.09
CA GLN A 8 19.29 6.11 -10.00
C GLN A 8 18.88 5.46 -8.68
N PHE A 9 19.84 5.06 -7.84
CA PHE A 9 19.55 4.70 -6.46
C PHE A 9 19.57 5.96 -5.61
N VAL A 10 18.47 6.72 -5.68
CA VAL A 10 18.14 7.64 -4.60
C VAL A 10 18.00 6.77 -3.36
N ASP A 11 18.98 6.89 -2.48
CA ASP A 11 19.01 6.25 -1.19
C ASP A 11 17.75 6.67 -0.42
N TRP A 12 16.72 5.81 -0.46
CA TRP A 12 15.44 6.08 0.20
C TRP A 12 15.63 6.29 1.70
N SER A 13 16.73 5.78 2.28
CA SER A 13 17.11 6.06 3.66
C SER A 13 17.40 7.55 3.89
N PHE A 14 17.91 8.27 2.88
CA PHE A 14 18.20 9.71 2.95
C PHE A 14 16.94 10.57 2.84
N ILE A 15 15.92 10.13 2.09
CA ILE A 15 14.60 10.77 2.07
C ILE A 15 13.89 10.57 3.42
N LEU A 16 13.98 9.36 3.98
CA LEU A 16 13.41 9.03 5.29
C LEU A 16 14.14 9.76 6.44
N ALA A 17 15.45 9.99 6.33
CA ALA A 17 16.26 10.70 7.32
C ALA A 17 16.11 12.23 7.27
N ARG A 18 15.56 12.79 6.19
CA ARG A 18 15.39 14.24 6.00
C ARG A 18 14.02 14.79 6.39
N ILE A 19 13.17 14.01 7.05
CA ILE A 19 11.99 14.56 7.71
C ILE A 19 12.51 15.52 8.80
N PRO A 20 12.25 16.84 8.72
CA PRO A 20 12.76 17.76 9.71
C PRO A 20 12.14 17.39 11.06
N THR A 21 12.96 17.05 12.04
CA THR A 21 12.60 17.09 13.46
C THR A 21 12.47 18.55 13.92
N ARG A 22 11.76 19.38 13.14
CA ARG A 22 11.40 20.74 13.52
C ARG A 22 10.39 20.60 14.66
N ARG A 23 10.92 20.75 15.88
CA ARG A 23 10.21 21.06 17.14
C ARG A 23 8.69 21.10 16.94
N LEU A 24 8.06 19.94 17.08
CA LEU A 24 6.62 19.83 17.26
C LEU A 24 6.32 20.68 18.50
N ARG A 25 5.80 21.89 18.27
CA ARG A 25 5.31 22.73 19.36
C ARG A 25 4.25 21.90 20.07
N HIS A 26 4.48 21.63 21.35
CA HIS A 26 3.50 21.00 22.23
C HIS A 26 2.16 21.75 22.12
N PHE A 27 1.23 21.17 21.36
CA PHE A 27 -0.19 21.38 21.55
C PHE A 27 -0.71 20.07 22.15
N SER A 28 -1.12 20.13 23.40
CA SER A 28 -1.78 19.04 24.10
C SER A 28 -3.17 18.86 23.52
N ASP A 29 -3.38 17.97 22.56
CA ASP A 29 -4.73 17.54 22.16
C ASP A 29 -4.62 16.24 21.33
N ASN A 30 -5.61 15.34 21.43
CA ASN A 30 -5.64 14.04 20.76
C ASN A 30 -5.85 14.14 19.23
N SER A 31 -5.27 15.16 18.58
CA SER A 31 -5.31 15.41 17.14
C SER A 31 -4.10 14.80 16.43
N ILE A 32 -4.19 14.67 15.11
CA ILE A 32 -3.12 14.18 14.24
C ILE A 32 -3.02 15.09 13.03
N CYS A 33 -1.81 15.54 12.68
CA CYS A 33 -1.59 16.33 11.46
C CYS A 33 -1.25 15.45 10.25
N ALA A 34 -1.27 16.02 9.05
CA ALA A 34 -0.97 15.30 7.81
C ALA A 34 0.45 14.68 7.81
N ASP A 35 1.44 15.41 8.35
CA ASP A 35 2.82 14.93 8.45
C ASP A 35 2.96 13.78 9.46
N GLU A 36 2.22 13.86 10.57
CA GLU A 36 2.20 12.78 11.55
C GLU A 36 1.51 11.53 10.98
N LEU A 37 0.39 11.69 10.28
CA LEU A 37 -0.25 10.58 9.57
C LEU A 37 0.68 9.97 8.51
N ALA A 38 1.42 10.79 7.77
CA ALA A 38 2.41 10.32 6.81
C ALA A 38 3.51 9.48 7.48
N TRP A 39 3.98 9.89 8.67
CA TRP A 39 4.92 9.12 9.46
C TRP A 39 4.36 7.76 9.89
N HIS A 40 3.09 7.69 10.34
CA HIS A 40 2.43 6.42 10.69
C HIS A 40 2.26 5.52 9.47
N GLN A 41 1.89 6.08 8.32
CA GLN A 41 1.77 5.34 7.06
C GLN A 41 3.12 4.76 6.62
N ASN A 42 4.20 5.55 6.71
CA ASN A 42 5.55 5.09 6.40
C ASN A 42 6.03 3.99 7.36
N ARG A 43 5.73 4.09 8.67
CA ARG A 43 6.09 3.03 9.63
C ARG A 43 5.32 1.73 9.46
N SER A 44 4.12 1.78 8.90
CA SER A 44 3.27 0.61 8.69
C SER A 44 3.39 0.02 7.29
N ILE A 45 4.17 0.62 6.39
CA ILE A 45 4.24 0.21 4.97
C ILE A 45 4.62 -1.26 4.82
N GLU A 46 5.69 -1.68 5.48
CA GLU A 46 6.22 -3.04 5.37
C GLU A 46 5.22 -4.05 5.92
N SER A 47 4.67 -3.80 7.12
CA SER A 47 3.67 -4.69 7.72
C SER A 47 2.41 -4.81 6.85
N ASN A 48 1.92 -3.70 6.28
CA ASN A 48 0.73 -3.70 5.45
C ASN A 48 0.97 -4.46 4.14
N LEU A 49 2.12 -4.23 3.48
CA LEU A 49 2.46 -4.91 2.25
C LEU A 49 2.68 -6.40 2.48
N LEU A 50 3.35 -6.80 3.56
CA LEU A 50 3.48 -8.21 3.92
C LEU A 50 2.11 -8.85 4.14
N GLU A 51 1.21 -8.19 4.87
CA GLU A 51 -0.15 -8.69 5.10
C GLU A 51 -0.92 -8.87 3.79
N LEU A 52 -0.83 -7.90 2.87
CA LEU A 52 -1.40 -8.01 1.52
C LEU A 52 -0.90 -9.26 0.79
N ILE A 53 0.42 -9.45 0.74
CA ILE A 53 1.03 -10.61 0.08
C ILE A 53 0.57 -11.91 0.73
N TRP A 54 0.45 -11.95 2.06
CA TRP A 54 -0.08 -13.12 2.76
C TRP A 54 -1.52 -13.44 2.39
N GLN A 55 -2.39 -12.42 2.33
CA GLN A 55 -3.78 -12.62 1.92
C GLN A 55 -3.88 -13.12 0.47
N CYS A 56 -3.09 -12.54 -0.45
CA CYS A 56 -3.00 -13.00 -1.84
C CYS A 56 -2.52 -14.45 -1.91
N ARG A 57 -1.49 -14.81 -1.14
CA ARG A 57 -0.93 -16.16 -1.10
C ARG A 57 -1.94 -17.18 -0.57
N ASP A 58 -2.63 -16.87 0.52
CA ASP A 58 -3.62 -17.77 1.11
C ASP A 58 -4.75 -18.04 0.13
N ARG A 59 -5.23 -16.99 -0.56
CA ARG A 59 -6.24 -17.11 -1.61
C ARG A 59 -5.75 -17.93 -2.80
N PHE A 60 -4.53 -17.70 -3.27
CA PHE A 60 -3.93 -18.48 -4.36
C PHE A 60 -3.78 -19.95 -3.97
N THR A 61 -3.25 -20.22 -2.78
CA THR A 61 -3.02 -21.59 -2.27
C THR A 61 -4.34 -22.34 -2.14
N PHE A 62 -5.37 -21.67 -1.62
CA PHE A 62 -6.72 -22.21 -1.54
C PHE A 62 -7.26 -22.58 -2.94
N ALA A 63 -7.22 -21.63 -3.88
CA ALA A 63 -7.69 -21.87 -5.24
C ALA A 63 -6.91 -22.99 -5.94
N HIS A 64 -5.58 -23.03 -5.79
CA HIS A 64 -4.75 -24.07 -6.39
C HIS A 64 -5.07 -25.46 -5.83
N ARG A 65 -5.28 -25.60 -4.51
CA ARG A 65 -5.67 -26.88 -3.90
C ARG A 65 -7.02 -27.39 -4.42
N LEU A 66 -7.95 -26.48 -4.71
CA LEU A 66 -9.25 -26.84 -5.30
C LEU A 66 -9.12 -27.28 -6.76
N LEU A 67 -8.37 -26.52 -7.56
CA LEU A 67 -8.27 -26.75 -9.02
C LEU A 67 -7.28 -27.86 -9.39
N ARG A 68 -6.20 -28.02 -8.62
CA ARG A 68 -5.08 -28.93 -8.89
C ARG A 68 -4.63 -29.66 -7.61
N PRO A 69 -5.47 -30.52 -7.03
CA PRO A 69 -5.21 -31.15 -5.73
C PRO A 69 -3.97 -32.06 -5.70
N ARG A 70 -3.55 -32.59 -6.85
CA ARG A 70 -2.38 -33.49 -6.96
C ARG A 70 -1.08 -32.77 -7.30
N THR A 71 -1.13 -31.48 -7.64
CA THR A 71 0.06 -30.71 -8.02
C THR A 71 0.73 -30.16 -6.77
N ARG A 72 2.04 -30.42 -6.62
CA ARG A 72 2.83 -29.88 -5.51
C ARG A 72 2.95 -28.36 -5.63
N MET A 73 2.77 -27.67 -4.51
CA MET A 73 2.97 -26.22 -4.46
C MET A 73 4.47 -25.87 -4.43
N PRO A 74 4.89 -24.79 -5.12
CA PRO A 74 6.24 -24.24 -4.97
C PRO A 74 6.56 -23.97 -3.50
N GLU A 75 7.74 -24.37 -3.06
CA GLU A 75 8.19 -24.21 -1.67
C GLU A 75 8.37 -22.74 -1.30
N ILE A 76 8.71 -21.89 -2.27
CA ILE A 76 8.85 -20.43 -2.10
C ILE A 76 7.57 -19.75 -1.61
N LEU A 77 6.39 -20.30 -1.93
CA LEU A 77 5.14 -19.80 -1.35
C LEU A 77 5.09 -20.01 0.16
N GLY A 78 5.85 -20.95 0.71
CA GLY A 78 5.96 -21.22 2.14
C GLY A 78 6.95 -20.32 2.88
N ASP A 79 7.89 -19.71 2.17
CA ASP A 79 9.01 -18.98 2.75
C ASP A 79 8.67 -17.50 2.97
N ARG A 80 8.56 -17.11 4.24
CA ARG A 80 8.30 -15.71 4.62
C ARG A 80 9.46 -14.78 4.30
N SER A 81 10.68 -15.30 4.31
CA SER A 81 11.90 -14.52 4.11
C SER A 81 12.18 -14.22 2.63
N ALA A 82 11.49 -14.93 1.72
CA ALA A 82 11.65 -14.76 0.28
C ALA A 82 10.82 -13.62 -0.32
N ILE A 83 9.96 -12.96 0.46
CA ILE A 83 9.09 -11.88 -0.04
C ILE A 83 9.92 -10.62 -0.33
N VAL A 84 9.83 -10.13 -1.57
CA VAL A 84 10.45 -8.87 -1.99
C VAL A 84 9.38 -7.80 -2.13
N LEU A 85 9.57 -6.63 -1.49
CA LEU A 85 8.56 -5.55 -1.47
C LEU A 85 8.89 -4.37 -2.39
N ASP A 86 10.06 -4.36 -3.02
CA ASP A 86 10.57 -3.22 -3.77
C ASP A 86 9.62 -2.71 -4.86
N GLY A 87 8.93 -3.64 -5.54
CA GLY A 87 7.96 -3.33 -6.59
C GLY A 87 6.69 -2.63 -6.10
N PHE A 88 6.45 -2.57 -4.78
CA PHE A 88 5.24 -1.98 -4.21
C PHE A 88 5.46 -0.60 -3.60
N TYR A 89 6.67 -0.28 -3.14
CA TYR A 89 6.90 0.92 -2.33
C TYR A 89 6.47 2.22 -3.02
N LEU A 90 6.78 2.37 -4.30
CA LEU A 90 6.44 3.57 -5.04
C LEU A 90 4.92 3.74 -5.15
N GLY A 91 4.24 2.71 -5.62
CA GLY A 91 2.79 2.75 -5.77
C GLY A 91 2.04 2.88 -4.44
N TRP A 92 2.54 2.24 -3.38
CA TRP A 92 1.99 2.38 -2.04
C TRP A 92 2.13 3.81 -1.50
N SER A 93 3.28 4.45 -1.74
CA SER A 93 3.50 5.85 -1.38
C SER A 93 2.53 6.79 -2.11
N ARG A 94 2.21 6.48 -3.38
CA ARG A 94 1.19 7.21 -4.16
C ARG A 94 -0.19 7.06 -3.52
N ILE A 95 -0.62 5.83 -3.18
CA ILE A 95 -1.89 5.60 -2.47
C ILE A 95 -1.95 6.39 -1.17
N CYS A 96 -0.90 6.33 -0.35
CA CYS A 96 -0.86 7.06 0.93
C CYS A 96 -0.98 8.57 0.72
N THR A 97 -0.31 9.11 -0.29
CA THR A 97 -0.34 10.54 -0.62
C THR A 97 -1.70 10.97 -1.12
N THR A 98 -2.30 10.21 -2.03
CA THR A 98 -3.67 10.47 -2.53
C THR A 98 -4.69 10.40 -1.40
N TYR A 99 -4.59 9.39 -0.53
CA TYR A 99 -5.43 9.27 0.67
C TYR A 99 -5.34 10.54 1.52
N ARG A 100 -4.12 10.95 1.90
CA ARG A 100 -3.94 12.18 2.71
C ARG A 100 -4.48 13.42 2.01
N ARG A 101 -4.38 13.51 0.68
CA ARG A 101 -4.89 14.67 -0.07
C ARG A 101 -6.42 14.74 -0.07
N LEU A 102 -7.10 13.60 -0.21
CA LEU A 102 -8.55 13.55 -0.45
C LEU A 102 -9.38 13.29 0.80
N LEU A 103 -8.83 12.55 1.76
CA LEU A 103 -9.59 11.93 2.86
C LEU A 103 -9.18 12.41 4.24
N PHE A 104 -7.97 12.96 4.38
CA PHE A 104 -7.51 13.49 5.65
C PHE A 104 -8.24 14.81 5.94
N ASP A 105 -9.05 14.81 6.98
CA ASP A 105 -9.81 15.97 7.41
C ASP A 105 -9.19 16.57 8.68
N ALA A 106 -8.45 17.65 8.48
CA ALA A 106 -7.80 18.40 9.55
C ALA A 106 -8.80 19.24 10.38
N GLN A 107 -10.03 19.48 9.89
CA GLN A 107 -11.00 20.35 10.55
C GLN A 107 -11.87 19.62 11.58
N VAL A 108 -11.79 18.28 11.66
CA VAL A 108 -12.49 17.47 12.70
C VAL A 108 -11.76 17.53 14.05
N ASP A 109 -11.21 18.69 14.41
CA ASP A 109 -10.54 18.98 15.69
C ASP A 109 -11.54 19.11 16.86
N MET A 110 -12.84 19.13 16.59
CA MET A 110 -13.86 19.41 17.62
C MET A 110 -14.20 18.23 18.55
N PHE A 111 -13.59 17.06 18.38
CA PHE A 111 -13.92 15.87 19.18
C PHE A 111 -12.67 15.19 19.74
N ALA A 112 -12.75 14.76 21.01
CA ALA A 112 -11.75 13.87 21.60
C ALA A 112 -11.58 12.61 20.72
N ASN A 113 -10.32 12.21 20.48
CA ASN A 113 -9.90 11.01 19.73
C ASN A 113 -9.88 11.12 18.18
N GLN A 114 -9.71 12.32 17.62
CA GLN A 114 -9.49 12.50 16.17
C GLN A 114 -8.32 11.65 15.66
N ARG A 115 -7.19 11.59 16.39
CA ARG A 115 -6.03 10.74 16.07
C ARG A 115 -6.41 9.28 15.85
N ASP A 116 -7.04 8.65 16.84
CA ASP A 116 -7.41 7.23 16.76
C ASP A 116 -8.47 6.97 15.69
N ARG A 117 -9.36 7.94 15.46
CA ARG A 117 -10.34 7.89 14.38
C ARG A 117 -9.64 7.87 13.02
N GLU A 118 -8.73 8.79 12.74
CA GLU A 118 -8.06 8.86 11.44
C GLU A 118 -7.13 7.67 11.21
N LEU A 119 -6.43 7.19 12.25
CA LEU A 119 -5.65 5.94 12.17
C LEU A 119 -6.53 4.70 11.95
N ARG A 120 -7.75 4.66 12.51
CA ARG A 120 -8.72 3.58 12.22
C ARG A 120 -9.26 3.68 10.81
N ARG A 121 -9.62 4.88 10.34
CA ARG A 121 -10.09 5.10 8.96
C ARG A 121 -9.03 4.68 7.94
N TRP A 122 -7.77 5.02 8.19
CA TRP A 122 -6.66 4.56 7.37
C TRP A 122 -6.57 3.04 7.31
N ARG A 123 -6.58 2.35 8.46
CA ARG A 123 -6.57 0.88 8.51
C ARG A 123 -7.76 0.25 7.80
N THR A 124 -8.96 0.78 8.04
CA THR A 124 -10.18 0.31 7.37
C THR A 124 -10.11 0.50 5.85
N PHE A 125 -9.58 1.64 5.39
CA PHE A 125 -9.37 1.87 3.96
C PHE A 125 -8.41 0.84 3.35
N ILE A 126 -7.27 0.57 3.99
CA ILE A 126 -6.34 -0.46 3.54
C ILE A 126 -7.04 -1.82 3.44
N GLU A 127 -7.67 -2.28 4.53
CA GLU A 127 -8.24 -3.62 4.61
C GLU A 127 -9.46 -3.81 3.70
N LYS A 128 -10.35 -2.81 3.64
CA LYS A 128 -11.64 -2.92 2.95
C LYS A 128 -11.60 -2.47 1.52
N GLU A 129 -10.71 -1.57 1.14
CA GLU A 129 -10.66 -1.00 -0.20
C GLU A 129 -9.40 -1.45 -0.94
N CYS A 130 -8.20 -1.29 -0.38
CA CYS A 130 -6.97 -1.71 -1.08
C CYS A 130 -6.85 -3.23 -1.17
N PHE A 131 -6.83 -3.93 -0.03
CA PHE A 131 -6.60 -5.38 0.01
C PHE A 131 -7.71 -6.15 -0.69
N SER A 132 -8.96 -5.66 -0.61
CA SER A 132 -10.08 -6.28 -1.31
C SER A 132 -9.90 -6.25 -2.83
N ARG A 133 -9.37 -5.16 -3.40
CA ARG A 133 -9.10 -5.03 -4.85
C ARG A 133 -7.98 -5.95 -5.33
N PHE A 134 -6.90 -6.08 -4.55
CA PHE A 134 -5.81 -7.01 -4.87
C PHE A 134 -6.24 -8.47 -4.75
N SER A 135 -7.08 -8.76 -3.77
CA SER A 135 -7.50 -10.13 -3.51
C SER A 135 -8.70 -10.55 -4.35
N SER A 136 -9.55 -9.65 -4.85
CA SER A 136 -10.83 -10.00 -5.49
C SER A 136 -10.70 -10.83 -6.75
N ASP A 137 -9.69 -10.56 -7.57
CA ASP A 137 -9.48 -11.21 -8.87
C ASP A 137 -8.24 -12.13 -8.83
N PRO A 138 -8.33 -13.38 -9.32
CA PRO A 138 -7.18 -14.27 -9.45
C PRO A 138 -5.99 -13.68 -10.23
N GLU A 139 -6.23 -12.85 -11.25
CA GLU A 139 -5.16 -12.18 -12.01
C GLU A 139 -4.46 -11.11 -11.15
N HIS A 140 -5.19 -10.38 -10.31
CA HIS A 140 -4.61 -9.40 -9.39
C HIS A 140 -3.79 -10.07 -8.30
N VAL A 141 -4.33 -11.16 -7.73
CA VAL A 141 -3.61 -12.01 -6.77
C VAL A 141 -2.30 -12.51 -7.38
N ARG A 142 -2.35 -13.01 -8.61
CA ARG A 142 -1.15 -13.47 -9.32
C ARG A 142 -0.15 -12.34 -9.54
N CYS A 143 -0.61 -11.19 -10.02
CA CYS A 143 0.22 -10.01 -10.24
C CYS A 143 0.95 -9.58 -8.95
N ALA A 144 0.24 -9.54 -7.82
CA ALA A 144 0.83 -9.24 -6.52
C ALA A 144 1.91 -10.26 -6.11
N LEU A 145 1.63 -11.56 -6.27
CA LEU A 145 2.58 -12.62 -5.92
C LEU A 145 3.80 -12.68 -6.85
N GLU A 146 3.62 -12.39 -8.15
CA GLU A 146 4.71 -12.28 -9.13
C GLU A 146 5.60 -11.06 -8.80
N THR A 147 4.99 -9.91 -8.50
CA THR A 147 5.70 -8.70 -8.07
C THR A 147 6.50 -8.94 -6.79
N ALA A 148 5.94 -9.71 -5.86
CA ALA A 148 6.60 -10.10 -4.61
C ALA A 148 7.62 -11.24 -4.75
N ARG A 149 7.84 -11.76 -5.97
CA ARG A 149 8.76 -12.88 -6.28
C ARG A 149 8.47 -14.17 -5.51
N VAL A 150 7.23 -14.38 -5.09
CA VAL A 150 6.78 -15.59 -4.39
C VAL A 150 6.10 -16.61 -5.31
N MET A 151 6.11 -16.35 -6.62
CA MET A 151 5.67 -17.28 -7.64
C MET A 151 6.86 -17.68 -8.54
N PRO A 152 6.93 -18.95 -8.99
CA PRO A 152 7.88 -19.34 -10.03
C PRO A 152 7.59 -18.56 -11.33
N GLU A 153 8.64 -18.34 -12.13
CA GLU A 153 8.77 -17.36 -13.23
C GLU A 153 7.47 -16.81 -13.84
N PRO A 154 7.42 -15.48 -14.10
CA PRO A 154 6.26 -14.84 -14.69
C PRO A 154 5.90 -15.56 -15.99
N THR A 155 4.75 -16.22 -15.99
CA THR A 155 4.16 -16.58 -17.27
C THR A 155 3.88 -15.25 -17.96
N GLN A 156 4.46 -15.03 -19.14
CA GLN A 156 4.31 -13.85 -20.03
C GLN A 156 2.86 -13.41 -20.36
N ARG A 157 1.88 -13.97 -19.65
CA ARG A 157 0.44 -13.78 -19.76
C ARG A 157 -0.13 -12.94 -18.61
N CYS A 158 0.65 -12.24 -17.78
CA CYS A 158 0.05 -11.27 -16.86
C CYS A 158 -0.50 -10.11 -17.68
N ARG A 159 -1.83 -10.01 -17.74
CA ARG A 159 -2.54 -8.99 -18.52
C ARG A 159 -2.55 -7.63 -17.83
N ILE A 160 -2.21 -7.62 -16.54
CA ILE A 160 -2.22 -6.43 -15.69
C ILE A 160 -0.93 -6.35 -14.87
N THR A 161 -0.43 -5.13 -14.72
CA THR A 161 0.74 -4.77 -13.95
C THR A 161 0.35 -4.27 -12.56
N ILE A 162 1.32 -4.25 -11.64
CA ILE A 162 1.07 -3.74 -10.29
C ILE A 162 0.73 -2.24 -10.31
N ASP A 163 1.35 -1.50 -11.22
CA ASP A 163 1.12 -0.07 -11.38
C ASP A 163 -0.30 0.23 -11.87
N GLU A 164 -0.81 -0.55 -12.83
CA GLU A 164 -2.21 -0.43 -13.30
C GLU A 164 -3.21 -0.69 -12.17
N LEU A 165 -2.97 -1.70 -11.32
CA LEU A 165 -3.83 -1.96 -10.14
C LEU A 165 -3.83 -0.80 -9.15
N ILE A 166 -2.66 -0.19 -8.96
CA ILE A 166 -2.51 0.95 -8.06
C ILE A 166 -3.17 2.20 -8.63
N ASP A 167 -3.02 2.43 -9.94
CA ASP A 167 -3.66 3.51 -10.66
C ASP A 167 -5.18 3.40 -10.61
N ASP A 168 -5.73 2.20 -10.80
CA ASP A 168 -7.16 1.92 -10.66
C ASP A 168 -7.68 2.26 -9.25
N ILE A 169 -6.94 1.90 -8.20
CA ILE A 169 -7.30 2.24 -6.81
C ILE A 169 -7.27 3.77 -6.60
N ILE A 170 -6.25 4.43 -7.13
CA ILE A 170 -6.11 5.89 -7.03
C ILE A 170 -7.23 6.60 -7.80
N GLN A 171 -7.56 6.13 -9.00
CA GLN A 171 -8.62 6.70 -9.82
C GLN A 171 -9.98 6.53 -9.15
N ASP A 172 -10.31 5.34 -8.63
CA ASP A 172 -11.56 5.10 -7.89
C ASP A 172 -11.65 6.00 -6.64
N LEU A 173 -10.54 6.21 -5.93
CA LEU A 173 -10.46 7.20 -4.85
C LEU A 173 -10.75 8.62 -5.35
N GLU A 174 -10.09 9.05 -6.42
CA GLU A 174 -10.27 10.38 -6.99
C GLU A 174 -11.73 10.59 -7.44
N GLU A 175 -12.33 9.63 -8.13
CA GLU A 175 -13.71 9.72 -8.63
C GLU A 175 -14.73 9.80 -7.48
N ARG A 176 -14.58 8.99 -6.42
CA ARG A 176 -15.50 8.99 -5.27
C ARG A 176 -15.48 10.31 -4.49
N TYR A 177 -14.33 10.98 -4.47
CA TYR A 177 -14.10 12.15 -3.61
C TYR A 177 -13.98 13.46 -4.40
N ALA A 178 -13.85 13.43 -5.72
CA ALA A 178 -13.94 14.59 -6.61
C ALA A 178 -15.28 15.33 -6.48
N TYR A 179 -16.37 14.59 -6.22
CA TYR A 179 -17.71 15.14 -6.00
C TYR A 179 -17.97 15.70 -4.59
N ARG A 180 -16.99 15.61 -3.67
CA ARG A 180 -17.17 16.06 -2.28
C ARG A 180 -16.48 17.38 -1.96
N THR A 181 -15.71 17.95 -2.88
CA THR A 181 -15.17 19.31 -2.71
C THR A 181 -16.32 20.30 -2.86
N PRO A 182 -16.76 21.00 -1.79
CA PRO A 182 -17.64 22.14 -1.96
C PRO A 182 -16.80 23.20 -2.66
N THR A 183 -17.24 23.63 -3.84
CA THR A 183 -16.82 24.90 -4.43
C THR A 183 -17.26 26.00 -3.48
N TYR A 184 -16.44 26.33 -2.48
CA TYR A 184 -16.55 27.61 -1.79
C TYR A 184 -16.01 28.66 -2.76
N ALA A 185 -16.93 29.23 -3.53
CA ALA A 185 -16.74 30.50 -4.23
C ALA A 185 -16.90 31.67 -3.25
#